data_AF-A0A165HL89-F1
#
_entry.id   AF-A0A165HL89-F1
#
_cell.length_a   1.000
_cell.length_b   1.000
_cell.length_c   1.000
_cell.angle_alpha   90.00
_cell.angle_beta   90.00
_cell.angle_gamma   90.00
#
_symmetry.space_group_name_H-M   'P 1'
#
loop_
_entity.id
_entity.type
_entity.pdbx_description
1 polymer ?
#
loop_
_entity_poly.entity_id
_entity_poly.type
_entity_poly.pdbx_seq_one_letter_code
_entity_poly.pdbx_strand_id
1 'polypeptide(L)'
;MTASIPGAEAVHRHGVERVVIVSALGRGSGVYAGHVSASLAMEDLFRSTGVHVRALANPSFMDNVLRQLPSLRAGVLTGTHPTDLALPAVATRDIAEVADRLLRDRGWVGQDTVDLLGAADISLAEMATTLSEVLGTPIRYERGSREETKNTLIGYGFSDAVAQAMIDLDAAKENGLDLVVPRTPENTTPTTFRQFAEEVIAPAFAG
;
A
#
# COMPACT_ATOMS: atom_id res chain seq x y z
N MET A 1 -5.11 14.49 10.88
CA MET A 1 -4.35 14.13 12.09
C MET A 1 -5.21 13.94 13.34
N THR A 2 -6.44 14.46 13.40
CA THR A 2 -7.28 14.39 14.61
C THR A 2 -7.79 12.99 14.96
N ALA A 3 -7.93 12.09 13.98
CA ALA A 3 -8.48 10.75 14.23
C ALA A 3 -7.54 9.81 15.04
N SER A 4 -6.22 10.03 15.00
CA SER A 4 -5.25 9.14 15.65
C SER A 4 -4.94 9.52 17.10
N ILE A 5 -5.28 10.75 17.52
CA ILE A 5 -5.05 11.27 18.87
C ILE A 5 -5.74 10.40 19.95
N PRO A 6 -7.04 10.07 19.82
CA PRO A 6 -7.70 9.19 20.81
C PRO A 6 -7.04 7.82 20.94
N GLY A 7 -6.46 7.29 19.85
CA GLY A 7 -5.72 6.02 19.88
C GLY A 7 -4.42 6.11 20.69
N ALA A 8 -3.63 7.16 20.48
CA ALA A 8 -2.41 7.38 21.25
C ALA A 8 -2.69 7.70 22.73
N GLU A 9 -3.76 8.44 23.02
CA GLU A 9 -4.22 8.66 24.40
C GLU A 9 -4.64 7.35 25.08
N ALA A 10 -5.36 6.48 24.35
CA ALA A 10 -5.78 5.17 24.87
C ALA A 10 -4.58 4.27 25.18
N VAL A 11 -3.52 4.31 24.35
CA VAL A 11 -2.27 3.59 24.61
C VAL A 11 -1.70 3.96 25.97
N HIS A 12 -1.59 5.25 26.27
CA HIS A 12 -1.12 5.72 27.57
C HIS A 12 -2.09 5.36 28.71
N ARG A 13 -3.38 5.68 28.53
CA ARG A 13 -4.42 5.49 29.54
C ARG A 13 -4.56 4.03 29.99
N HIS A 14 -4.36 3.08 29.09
CA HIS A 14 -4.54 1.66 29.36
C HIS A 14 -3.22 0.89 29.55
N GLY A 15 -2.07 1.59 29.56
CA GLY A 15 -0.77 0.95 29.76
C GLY A 15 -0.43 -0.06 28.65
N VAL A 16 -0.82 0.23 27.41
CA VAL A 16 -0.49 -0.64 26.27
C VAL A 16 1.02 -0.60 26.04
N GLU A 17 1.70 -1.73 26.19
CA GLU A 17 3.17 -1.78 26.10
C GLU A 17 3.70 -1.83 24.66
N ARG A 18 2.93 -2.41 23.73
CA ARG A 18 3.35 -2.77 22.38
C ARG A 18 2.28 -2.41 21.36
N VAL A 19 2.67 -1.73 20.29
CA VAL A 19 1.79 -1.34 19.18
C VAL A 19 2.41 -1.78 17.85
N VAL A 20 1.63 -2.48 17.03
CA VAL A 20 1.95 -2.74 15.63
C VAL A 20 1.09 -1.82 14.76
N ILE A 21 1.73 -1.08 13.86
CA ILE A 21 1.07 -0.04 13.04
C ILE A 21 1.20 -0.40 11.58
N VAL A 22 0.10 -0.37 10.82
CA VAL A 22 0.16 -0.38 9.35
C VAL A 22 0.56 1.03 8.90
N SER A 23 1.79 1.15 8.43
CA SER A 23 2.40 2.38 7.94
C SER A 23 2.70 2.25 6.44
N ALA A 24 3.46 3.21 5.91
CA ALA A 24 3.84 3.27 4.50
C ALA A 24 5.35 3.51 4.34
N LEU A 25 5.88 3.10 3.19
CA LEU A 25 7.22 3.48 2.76
C LEU A 25 7.36 5.00 2.58
N GLY A 26 8.59 5.49 2.50
CA GLY A 26 8.90 6.90 2.27
C GLY A 26 9.25 7.72 3.50
N ARG A 27 9.31 7.09 4.70
CA ARG A 27 9.90 7.72 5.89
C ARG A 27 11.33 8.18 5.59
N GLY A 28 11.64 9.44 5.92
CA GLY A 28 12.96 10.02 5.68
C GLY A 28 13.17 10.61 4.28
N SER A 29 12.23 10.45 3.34
CA SER A 29 12.33 11.03 1.98
C SER A 29 12.26 12.56 1.97
N GLY A 30 11.72 13.19 3.01
CA GLY A 30 11.46 14.63 3.05
C GLY A 30 10.34 15.09 2.10
N VAL A 31 9.66 14.16 1.42
CA VAL A 31 8.60 14.46 0.45
C VAL A 31 7.25 14.50 1.17
N TYR A 32 6.48 15.56 0.94
CA TYR A 32 5.06 15.58 1.30
C TYR A 32 4.27 14.80 0.24
N ALA A 33 3.87 13.57 0.57
CA ALA A 33 3.29 12.59 -0.34
C ALA A 33 1.83 12.26 0.05
N GLY A 34 1.04 13.29 0.33
CA GLY A 34 -0.39 13.17 0.62
C GLY A 34 -0.69 12.19 1.76
N HIS A 35 -1.41 11.10 1.46
CA HIS A 35 -1.81 10.10 2.45
C HIS A 35 -0.63 9.41 3.15
N VAL A 36 0.52 9.25 2.49
CA VAL A 36 1.71 8.69 3.15
C VAL A 36 2.19 9.60 4.27
N SER A 37 2.22 10.91 4.05
CA SER A 37 2.58 11.88 5.09
C SER A 37 1.62 11.83 6.29
N ALA A 38 0.33 11.57 6.05
CA ALA A 38 -0.63 11.35 7.13
C ALA A 38 -0.37 10.05 7.90
N SER A 39 -0.03 8.95 7.21
CA SER A 39 0.33 7.67 7.84
C SER A 39 1.60 7.79 8.68
N LEU A 40 2.63 8.48 8.17
CA LEU A 40 3.88 8.71 8.89
C LEU A 40 3.67 9.61 10.12
N ALA A 41 2.82 10.62 10.02
CA ALA A 41 2.46 11.46 11.17
C ALA A 41 1.68 10.68 12.24
N MET A 42 0.81 9.75 11.84
CA MET A 42 0.17 8.82 12.78
C MET A 42 1.22 7.94 13.46
N GLU A 43 2.16 7.37 12.72
CA GLU A 43 3.24 6.58 13.27
C GLU A 43 4.08 7.38 14.28
N ASP A 44 4.47 8.62 13.95
CA ASP A 44 5.22 9.52 14.83
C ASP A 44 4.46 9.79 16.14
N LEU A 45 3.15 9.97 16.05
CA LEU A 45 2.29 10.16 17.21
C LEU A 45 2.34 8.95 18.15
N PHE A 46 2.22 7.72 17.64
CA PHE A 46 2.34 6.53 18.48
C PHE A 46 3.76 6.34 19.02
N ARG A 47 4.80 6.60 18.23
CA ARG A 47 6.20 6.58 18.71
C ARG A 47 6.42 7.57 19.85
N SER A 48 5.80 8.75 19.81
CA SER A 48 5.94 9.78 20.85
C SER A 48 5.40 9.37 22.22
N THR A 49 4.55 8.34 22.28
CA THR A 49 4.03 7.80 23.56
C THR A 49 5.07 7.02 24.36
N GLY A 50 6.23 6.70 23.77
CA GLY A 50 7.31 5.93 24.40
C GLY A 50 7.09 4.41 24.45
N VAL A 51 5.97 3.91 23.92
CA VAL A 51 5.70 2.47 23.84
C VAL A 51 6.61 1.78 22.83
N HIS A 52 6.69 0.46 22.93
CA HIS A 52 7.35 -0.32 21.90
C HIS A 52 6.51 -0.30 20.62
N VAL A 53 7.14 0.02 19.48
CA VAL A 53 6.46 0.15 18.18
C VAL A 53 7.11 -0.75 17.14
N ARG A 54 6.27 -1.39 16.32
CA ARG A 54 6.68 -1.92 15.02
C ARG A 54 5.79 -1.31 13.94
N ALA A 55 6.36 -0.48 13.09
CA ALA A 55 5.67 0.11 11.95
C ALA A 55 5.89 -0.76 10.72
N LEU A 56 4.83 -1.40 10.22
CA LEU A 56 4.86 -2.14 8.97
C LEU A 56 4.86 -1.12 7.84
N ALA A 57 6.01 -0.87 7.22
CA ALA A 57 6.13 0.09 6.13
C ALA A 57 5.85 -0.60 4.80
N ASN A 58 4.70 -0.26 4.22
CA ASN A 58 4.18 -0.95 3.04
C ASN A 58 4.21 -0.05 1.79
N PRO A 59 4.39 -0.64 0.60
CA PRO A 59 4.17 0.00 -0.69
C PRO A 59 2.67 -0.01 -1.05
N SER A 60 2.34 0.04 -2.35
CA SER A 60 0.97 -0.22 -2.82
C SER A 60 0.52 -1.65 -2.50
N PHE A 61 -0.76 -1.81 -2.20
CA PHE A 61 -1.34 -3.14 -1.97
C PHE A 61 -1.79 -3.76 -3.29
N MET A 62 -1.51 -5.05 -3.50
CA MET A 62 -2.04 -5.81 -4.65
C MET A 62 -3.57 -5.78 -4.69
N ASP A 63 -4.20 -5.78 -3.51
CA ASP A 63 -5.64 -5.67 -3.30
C ASP A 63 -6.29 -4.43 -3.93
N ASN A 64 -5.53 -3.36 -4.20
CA ASN A 64 -6.07 -2.20 -4.90
C ASN A 64 -6.58 -2.54 -6.31
N VAL A 65 -6.09 -3.61 -6.94
CA VAL A 65 -6.57 -4.10 -8.24
C VAL A 65 -8.04 -4.53 -8.18
N LEU A 66 -8.55 -5.00 -7.03
CA LEU A 66 -9.96 -5.37 -6.88
C LEU A 66 -10.93 -4.22 -7.13
N ARG A 67 -10.48 -2.97 -6.93
CA ARG A 67 -11.29 -1.77 -7.23
C ARG A 67 -11.53 -1.58 -8.73
N GLN A 68 -10.74 -2.25 -9.57
CA GLN A 68 -10.81 -2.17 -11.02
C GLN A 68 -11.54 -3.35 -11.66
N LEU A 69 -12.16 -4.25 -10.89
CA LEU A 69 -12.90 -5.41 -11.44
C LEU A 69 -13.85 -5.05 -12.59
N PRO A 70 -14.64 -3.94 -12.55
CA PRO A 70 -15.45 -3.52 -13.70
C PRO A 70 -14.61 -3.24 -14.97
N SER A 71 -13.48 -2.53 -14.83
CA SER A 71 -12.58 -2.23 -15.95
C SER A 71 -11.88 -3.48 -16.47
N LEU A 72 -11.46 -4.38 -15.57
CA LEU A 72 -10.85 -5.65 -15.95
C LEU A 72 -11.82 -6.48 -16.79
N ARG A 73 -13.12 -6.49 -16.46
CA ARG A 73 -14.15 -7.18 -17.26
C ARG A 73 -14.35 -6.56 -18.64
N ALA A 74 -14.02 -5.28 -18.80
CA ALA A 74 -13.92 -4.61 -20.09
C ALA A 74 -12.56 -4.81 -20.80
N GLY A 75 -11.67 -5.64 -20.24
CA GLY A 75 -10.36 -5.95 -20.81
C GLY A 75 -9.31 -4.86 -20.58
N VAL A 76 -9.46 -4.04 -19.54
CA VAL A 76 -8.56 -2.91 -19.25
C VAL A 76 -8.16 -2.86 -17.78
N LEU A 77 -6.84 -2.77 -17.54
CA LEU A 77 -6.27 -2.28 -16.29
C LEU A 77 -5.89 -0.81 -16.48
N THR A 78 -6.32 0.07 -15.58
CA THR A 78 -6.05 1.51 -15.65
C THR A 78 -5.05 1.97 -14.60
N GLY A 79 -4.34 3.05 -14.87
CA GLY A 79 -3.39 3.68 -13.95
C GLY A 79 -2.75 4.91 -14.55
N THR A 80 -1.84 5.53 -13.83
CA THR A 80 -1.22 6.82 -14.19
C THR A 80 0.30 6.73 -14.37
N HIS A 81 0.92 5.62 -13.96
CA HIS A 81 2.37 5.39 -14.05
C HIS A 81 2.80 5.02 -15.48
N PRO A 82 4.08 5.27 -15.84
CA PRO A 82 4.68 4.71 -17.05
C PRO A 82 4.49 3.18 -17.12
N THR A 83 4.38 2.66 -18.34
CA THR A 83 4.10 1.23 -18.60
C THR A 83 5.13 0.29 -18.00
N ASP A 84 6.39 0.73 -17.95
CA ASP A 84 7.58 -0.03 -17.55
C ASP A 84 8.08 0.34 -16.15
N LEU A 85 7.38 1.23 -15.43
CA LEU A 85 7.74 1.56 -14.06
C LEU A 85 7.35 0.39 -13.14
N ALA A 86 8.34 -0.40 -12.75
CA ALA A 86 8.20 -1.44 -11.74
C ALA A 86 8.32 -0.84 -10.34
N LEU A 87 7.33 -1.12 -9.48
CA LEU A 87 7.29 -0.70 -8.08
C LEU A 87 7.00 -1.91 -7.20
N PRO A 88 7.45 -1.92 -5.93
CA PRO A 88 7.06 -2.96 -4.98
C PRO A 88 5.54 -2.95 -4.77
N ALA A 89 4.96 -4.14 -4.62
CA ALA A 89 3.54 -4.31 -4.32
C ALA A 89 3.34 -5.48 -3.36
N VAL A 90 2.63 -5.27 -2.26
CA VAL A 90 2.46 -6.27 -1.19
C VAL A 90 1.02 -6.75 -1.09
N ALA A 91 0.80 -8.03 -0.83
CA ALA A 91 -0.54 -8.54 -0.57
C ALA A 91 -0.94 -8.29 0.89
N THR A 92 -2.18 -7.89 1.16
CA THR A 92 -2.65 -7.63 2.53
C THR A 92 -2.50 -8.82 3.47
N ARG A 93 -2.57 -10.06 2.94
CA ARG A 93 -2.34 -11.29 3.71
C ARG A 93 -0.92 -11.41 4.27
N ASP A 94 0.10 -10.94 3.53
CA ASP A 94 1.49 -10.98 3.99
C ASP A 94 1.70 -9.95 5.10
N ILE A 95 1.08 -8.77 4.96
CA ILE A 95 1.04 -7.75 6.03
C ILE A 95 0.40 -8.33 7.29
N ALA A 96 -0.73 -9.03 7.14
CA ALA A 96 -1.45 -9.64 8.25
C ALA A 96 -0.63 -10.74 8.95
N GLU A 97 0.09 -11.57 8.19
CA GLU A 97 0.96 -12.61 8.75
C GLU A 97 2.12 -12.02 9.57
N VAL A 98 2.76 -10.96 9.07
CA VAL A 98 3.81 -10.26 9.82
C VAL A 98 3.24 -9.56 11.05
N ALA A 99 2.08 -8.90 10.92
CA ALA A 99 1.39 -8.28 12.04
C ALA A 99 1.05 -9.30 13.14
N ASP A 100 0.49 -10.45 12.76
CA ASP A 100 0.12 -11.53 13.68
C ASP A 100 1.34 -12.08 14.42
N ARG A 101 2.45 -12.34 13.71
CA ARG A 101 3.72 -12.77 14.33
C ARG A 101 4.21 -11.75 15.36
N LEU A 102 4.24 -10.46 15.02
CA LEU A 102 4.69 -9.40 15.93
C LEU A 102 3.73 -9.20 17.12
N LEU A 103 2.42 -9.35 16.92
CA LEU A 103 1.45 -9.23 18.01
C LEU A 103 1.53 -10.41 18.99
N ARG A 104 1.91 -11.61 18.52
CA ARG A 104 2.10 -12.80 19.37
C ARG A 104 3.45 -12.82 20.07
N ASP A 105 4.49 -12.31 19.42
CA ASP A 105 5.82 -12.19 20.04
C ASP A 105 5.82 -11.06 21.08
N ARG A 106 6.03 -11.42 22.35
CA ARG A 106 6.14 -10.44 23.45
C ARG A 106 7.60 -10.09 23.77
N GLY A 107 8.57 -10.67 23.08
CA GLY A 107 9.99 -10.49 23.34
C GLY A 107 10.59 -9.22 22.73
N TRP A 108 9.99 -8.67 21.68
CA TRP A 108 10.50 -7.45 21.06
C TRP A 108 10.25 -6.22 21.92
N VAL A 109 11.23 -5.32 21.88
CA VAL A 109 11.25 -4.02 22.56
C VAL A 109 11.73 -2.94 21.58
N GLY A 110 11.69 -1.69 22.05
CA GLY A 110 12.08 -0.52 21.26
C GLY A 110 11.10 -0.20 20.15
N GLN A 111 11.50 0.70 19.26
CA GLN A 111 10.67 1.19 18.17
C GLN A 111 11.40 0.99 16.85
N ASP A 112 10.78 0.30 15.89
CA ASP A 112 11.43 -0.04 14.63
C ASP A 112 10.45 -0.08 13.47
N THR A 113 10.99 -0.06 12.25
CA THR A 113 10.25 -0.18 11.00
C THR A 113 10.49 -1.56 10.40
N VAL A 114 9.44 -2.16 9.86
CA VAL A 114 9.47 -3.46 9.18
C VAL A 114 8.97 -3.23 7.77
N ASP A 115 9.89 -3.13 6.82
CA ASP A 115 9.57 -2.93 5.41
C ASP A 115 9.00 -4.22 4.79
N LEU A 116 7.90 -4.12 4.06
CA LEU A 116 7.21 -5.27 3.44
C LEU A 116 6.97 -5.02 1.95
N LEU A 117 7.94 -5.39 1.11
CA LEU A 117 8.02 -4.92 -0.28
C LEU A 117 7.26 -5.82 -1.29
N GLY A 118 6.54 -6.86 -0.87
CA GLY A 118 6.01 -7.86 -1.81
C GLY A 118 7.07 -8.89 -2.23
N ALA A 119 6.72 -9.78 -3.15
CA ALA A 119 7.66 -10.77 -3.70
C ALA A 119 8.64 -10.20 -4.73
N ALA A 120 8.22 -9.18 -5.47
CA ALA A 120 8.99 -8.52 -6.52
C ALA A 120 8.46 -7.12 -6.79
N ASP A 121 9.26 -6.31 -7.47
CA ASP A 121 8.77 -5.09 -8.10
C ASP A 121 8.05 -5.50 -9.39
N ILE A 122 6.90 -4.88 -9.67
CA ILE A 122 6.06 -5.24 -10.81
C ILE A 122 5.42 -3.98 -11.40
N SER A 123 5.49 -3.86 -12.72
CA SER A 123 4.86 -2.77 -13.47
C SER A 123 3.38 -3.05 -13.75
N LEU A 124 2.61 -2.02 -14.05
CA LEU A 124 1.20 -2.18 -14.44
C LEU A 124 1.04 -2.96 -15.76
N ALA A 125 2.02 -2.89 -16.66
CA ALA A 125 2.02 -3.71 -17.88
C ALA A 125 2.25 -5.20 -17.58
N GLU A 126 3.15 -5.52 -16.66
CA GLU A 126 3.37 -6.91 -16.19
C GLU A 126 2.17 -7.44 -15.40
N MET A 127 1.52 -6.59 -14.59
CA MET A 127 0.27 -6.93 -13.93
C MET A 127 -0.82 -7.26 -14.96
N ALA A 128 -1.01 -6.42 -15.98
CA ALA A 128 -1.99 -6.66 -17.05
C ALA A 128 -1.72 -7.96 -17.83
N THR A 129 -0.45 -8.26 -18.09
CA THR A 129 -0.03 -9.52 -18.71
C THR A 129 -0.37 -10.72 -17.83
N THR A 130 0.00 -10.67 -16.55
CA THR A 130 -0.31 -11.74 -15.58
C THR A 130 -1.81 -11.95 -15.44
N LEU A 131 -2.59 -10.87 -15.35
CA LEU A 131 -4.05 -10.94 -15.28
C LEU A 131 -4.64 -11.55 -16.56
N SER A 132 -4.10 -11.21 -17.73
CA SER A 132 -4.59 -11.77 -19.00
C SER A 132 -4.48 -13.29 -19.04
N GLU A 133 -3.34 -13.80 -18.60
CA GLU A 133 -3.06 -15.24 -18.55
C GLU A 133 -3.93 -15.95 -17.52
N VAL A 134 -4.04 -15.39 -16.31
CA VAL A 134 -4.78 -16.01 -15.21
C VAL A 134 -6.29 -15.98 -15.45
N LEU A 135 -6.82 -14.90 -16.02
CA LEU A 135 -8.27 -14.72 -16.24
C LEU A 135 -8.75 -15.24 -17.60
N GLY A 136 -7.83 -15.65 -18.48
CA GLY A 136 -8.16 -16.08 -19.84
C GLY A 136 -8.84 -14.99 -20.69
N THR A 137 -8.70 -13.72 -20.30
CA THR A 137 -9.33 -12.56 -20.93
C THR A 137 -8.23 -11.56 -21.31
N PRO A 138 -8.14 -11.10 -22.57
CA PRO A 138 -7.14 -10.09 -22.93
C PRO A 138 -7.32 -8.80 -22.11
N ILE A 139 -6.33 -8.47 -21.29
CA ILE A 139 -6.29 -7.26 -20.48
C ILE A 139 -5.08 -6.43 -20.91
N ARG A 140 -5.34 -5.21 -21.36
CA ARG A 140 -4.30 -4.22 -21.67
C ARG A 140 -4.20 -3.20 -20.55
N TYR A 141 -2.99 -2.71 -20.31
CA TYR A 141 -2.80 -1.54 -19.45
C TYR A 141 -3.08 -0.27 -20.25
N GLU A 142 -3.96 0.59 -19.73
CA GLU A 142 -4.23 1.93 -20.26
C GLU A 142 -3.78 2.99 -19.26
N ARG A 143 -2.81 3.80 -19.67
CA ARG A 143 -2.34 4.95 -18.88
C ARG A 143 -3.31 6.12 -19.07
N GLY A 144 -4.01 6.49 -18.02
CA GLY A 144 -4.86 7.68 -17.95
C GLY A 144 -4.10 8.89 -17.39
N SER A 145 -4.79 10.03 -17.34
CA SER A 145 -4.23 11.24 -16.71
C SER A 145 -4.52 11.31 -15.21
N ARG A 146 -3.61 11.94 -14.47
CA ARG A 146 -3.83 12.29 -13.05
C ARG A 146 -5.01 13.26 -12.89
N GLU A 147 -5.24 14.13 -13.86
CA GLU A 147 -6.35 15.08 -13.86
C GLU A 147 -7.71 14.37 -13.95
N GLU A 148 -7.88 13.44 -14.88
CA GLU A 148 -9.09 12.61 -14.99
C GLU A 148 -9.29 11.77 -13.74
N THR A 149 -8.21 11.21 -13.18
CA THR A 149 -8.26 10.46 -11.92
C THR A 149 -8.76 11.34 -10.77
N LYS A 150 -8.24 12.56 -10.65
CA LYS A 150 -8.69 13.54 -9.65
C LYS A 150 -10.18 13.88 -9.81
N ASN A 151 -10.60 14.18 -11.04
CA ASN A 151 -11.99 14.52 -11.34
C ASN A 151 -12.93 13.35 -11.05
N THR A 152 -12.49 12.11 -11.31
CA THR A 152 -13.23 10.89 -10.97
C THR A 152 -13.41 10.74 -9.47
N LEU A 153 -12.35 10.95 -8.68
CA LEU A 153 -12.42 10.92 -7.21
C LEU A 153 -13.39 11.98 -6.67
N ILE A 154 -13.34 13.20 -7.20
CA ILE A 154 -14.29 14.26 -6.82
C ILE A 154 -15.72 13.85 -7.18
N GLY A 155 -15.93 13.24 -8.36
CA GLY A 155 -17.22 12.70 -8.79
C GLY A 155 -17.77 11.60 -7.86
N TYR A 156 -16.88 10.87 -7.17
CA TYR A 156 -17.24 9.89 -6.13
C TYR A 156 -17.46 10.52 -4.74
N GLY A 157 -17.42 11.85 -4.62
CA GLY A 157 -17.73 12.57 -3.38
C GLY A 157 -16.53 12.82 -2.48
N PHE A 158 -15.31 12.54 -2.93
CA PHE A 158 -14.10 12.98 -2.22
C PHE A 158 -13.96 14.51 -2.31
N SER A 159 -13.47 15.13 -1.24
CA SER A 159 -13.13 16.56 -1.30
C SER A 159 -11.94 16.79 -2.22
N ASP A 160 -11.84 18.00 -2.80
CA ASP A 160 -10.72 18.37 -3.67
C ASP A 160 -9.36 18.13 -2.99
N ALA A 161 -9.24 18.47 -1.70
CA ALA A 161 -8.02 18.26 -0.93
C ALA A 161 -7.64 16.78 -0.78
N VAL A 162 -8.63 15.88 -0.59
CA VAL A 162 -8.36 14.44 -0.51
C VAL A 162 -8.00 13.87 -1.88
N ALA A 163 -8.70 14.29 -2.93
CA ALA A 163 -8.39 13.88 -4.29
C ALA A 163 -6.98 14.35 -4.69
N GLN A 164 -6.61 15.58 -4.37
CA GLN A 164 -5.25 16.10 -4.61
C GLN A 164 -4.20 15.31 -3.84
N ALA A 165 -4.43 14.99 -2.56
CA ALA A 165 -3.50 14.19 -1.77
C ALA A 165 -3.27 12.78 -2.34
N MET A 166 -4.27 12.18 -3.00
CA MET A 166 -4.09 10.91 -3.72
C MET A 166 -3.22 11.09 -4.97
N ILE A 167 -3.39 12.19 -5.71
CA ILE A 167 -2.56 12.50 -6.88
C ILE A 167 -1.11 12.81 -6.48
N ASP A 168 -0.90 13.55 -5.39
CA ASP A 168 0.44 13.87 -4.88
C ASP A 168 1.18 12.60 -4.46
N LEU A 169 0.47 11.66 -3.81
CA LEU A 169 1.02 10.34 -3.49
C LEU A 169 1.39 9.56 -4.76
N ASP A 170 0.48 9.51 -5.74
CA ASP A 170 0.70 8.83 -7.00
C ASP A 170 1.94 9.36 -7.74
N ALA A 171 2.11 10.69 -7.77
CA ALA A 171 3.27 11.35 -8.34
C ALA A 171 4.55 11.09 -7.53
N ALA A 172 4.48 11.07 -6.20
CA ALA A 172 5.63 10.75 -5.36
C ALA A 172 6.13 9.32 -5.60
N LYS A 173 5.21 8.35 -5.78
CA LYS A 173 5.56 6.96 -6.14
C LYS A 173 6.24 6.87 -7.50
N GLU A 174 5.73 7.60 -8.49
CA GLU A 174 6.40 7.70 -9.81
C GLU A 174 7.83 8.24 -9.70
N ASN A 175 8.06 9.16 -8.76
CA ASN A 175 9.38 9.74 -8.48
C ASN A 175 10.22 8.94 -7.46
N GLY A 176 9.88 7.67 -7.22
CA GLY A 176 10.71 6.75 -6.46
C GLY A 176 10.51 6.75 -4.95
N LEU A 177 9.40 7.28 -4.43
CA LEU A 177 9.07 7.23 -2.99
C LEU A 177 9.18 5.81 -2.41
N ASP A 178 8.68 4.82 -3.14
CA ASP A 178 8.68 3.41 -2.72
C ASP A 178 10.00 2.68 -3.05
N LEU A 179 10.94 3.34 -3.73
CA LEU A 179 12.23 2.77 -4.17
C LEU A 179 13.42 3.19 -3.29
N VAL A 180 13.17 3.98 -2.23
CA VAL A 180 14.21 4.45 -1.30
C VAL A 180 14.80 3.29 -0.48
N VAL A 181 14.02 2.24 -0.25
CA VAL A 181 14.44 1.04 0.49
C VAL A 181 14.83 -0.06 -0.50
N PRO A 182 16.09 -0.54 -0.51
CA PRO A 182 16.48 -1.65 -1.36
C PRO A 182 15.83 -2.96 -0.88
N ARG A 183 15.45 -3.80 -1.84
CA ARG A 183 14.92 -5.13 -1.57
C ARG A 183 16.01 -6.06 -1.00
N THR A 184 15.68 -6.74 0.08
CA THR A 184 16.49 -7.78 0.72
C THR A 184 15.63 -9.03 0.95
N PRO A 185 16.24 -10.19 1.26
CA PRO A 185 15.47 -11.38 1.62
C PRO A 185 14.53 -11.16 2.82
N GLU A 186 14.90 -10.29 3.77
CA GLU A 186 14.16 -10.04 5.01
C GLU A 186 12.92 -9.18 4.81
N ASN A 187 12.94 -8.25 3.84
CA ASN A 187 11.82 -7.37 3.52
C ASN A 187 11.01 -7.85 2.29
N THR A 188 11.39 -8.99 1.72
CA THR A 188 10.65 -9.68 0.66
C THR A 188 9.59 -10.58 1.29
N THR A 189 8.34 -10.43 0.83
CA THR A 189 7.19 -11.21 1.30
C THR A 189 6.78 -12.25 0.26
N PRO A 190 6.20 -13.39 0.64
CA PRO A 190 6.14 -14.57 -0.23
C PRO A 190 5.14 -14.46 -1.38
N THR A 191 4.12 -13.61 -1.27
CA THR A 191 3.03 -13.59 -2.24
C THR A 191 3.45 -12.92 -3.55
N THR A 192 3.51 -13.72 -4.61
CA THR A 192 3.67 -13.20 -5.97
C THR A 192 2.36 -12.62 -6.48
N PHE A 193 2.44 -11.65 -7.41
CA PHE A 193 1.25 -11.10 -8.03
C PHE A 193 0.45 -12.17 -8.82
N ARG A 194 1.12 -13.15 -9.45
CA ARG A 194 0.44 -14.28 -10.09
C ARG A 194 -0.40 -15.07 -9.10
N GLN A 195 0.19 -15.46 -7.97
CA GLN A 195 -0.52 -16.19 -6.93
C GLN A 195 -1.71 -15.37 -6.41
N PHE A 196 -1.50 -14.08 -6.16
CA PHE A 196 -2.59 -13.17 -5.78
C PHE A 196 -3.69 -13.10 -6.85
N ALA A 197 -3.32 -13.03 -8.13
CA ALA A 197 -4.28 -13.01 -9.23
C ALA A 197 -5.10 -14.30 -9.30
N GLU A 198 -4.48 -15.46 -9.11
CA GLU A 198 -5.13 -16.78 -9.14
C GLU A 198 -6.07 -16.98 -7.95
N GLU A 199 -5.63 -16.61 -6.74
CA GLU A 199 -6.34 -16.93 -5.51
C GLU A 199 -7.35 -15.85 -5.08
N VAL A 200 -7.17 -14.59 -5.52
CA VAL A 200 -7.99 -13.45 -5.08
C VAL A 200 -8.71 -12.77 -6.23
N ILE A 201 -7.98 -12.40 -7.30
CA ILE A 201 -8.60 -11.67 -8.42
C ILE A 201 -9.51 -12.59 -9.24
N ALA A 202 -9.08 -13.80 -9.59
CA ALA A 202 -9.86 -14.70 -10.45
C ALA A 202 -11.22 -15.10 -9.84
N PRO A 203 -11.32 -15.48 -8.55
CA PRO A 203 -12.61 -15.72 -7.92
C PRO A 203 -13.51 -14.48 -7.91
N ALA A 204 -12.95 -13.30 -7.61
CA ALA A 204 -13.72 -12.05 -7.60
C ALA A 204 -14.13 -11.58 -9.00
N PHE A 205 -13.34 -11.91 -10.03
CA PHE A 205 -13.64 -11.61 -11.42
C PHE A 205 -14.82 -12.42 -11.94
N ALA A 206 -14.91 -13.70 -11.55
CA ALA A 206 -15.97 -14.62 -11.95
C ALA A 206 -17.33 -14.37 -11.29
N GLY A 207 -17.37 -13.71 -10.12
CA GLY A 207 -18.60 -13.42 -9.36
C GLY A 207 -19.31 -12.13 -9.75
#